data_AF-A0A7S2Z2Z4-F1
#
_entry.id   AF-A0A7S2Z2Z4-F1
#
_cell.length_a   1.000
_cell.length_b   1.000
_cell.length_c   1.000
_cell.angle_alpha   90.00
_cell.angle_beta   90.00
_cell.angle_gamma   90.00
#
_symmetry.space_group_name_H-M   'P 1'
#
loop_
_entity.id
_entity.type
_entity.pdbx_description
1 polymer ?
#
loop_
_entity_poly.entity_id
_entity_poly.type
_entity_poly.pdbx_seq_one_letter_code
_entity_poly.pdbx_strand_id
1 'polypeptide(L)'
;MSSAVGPIYISDIRSQSPQMQKEIDREVVTLLKDAEARVRTLLQRRVKELDQLAKALVERETLNQVQIKTLLGLKQEEAPGGIKEDLPAPPGDNGSSEDQLGAAEKPEEAKQASL
;
A
#
# COMPACT_ATOMS: atom_id res chain seq x y z
N MET A 1 -16.57 4.83 -9.06
CA MET A 1 -16.99 6.22 -9.29
C MET A 1 -18.47 6.19 -9.63
N SER A 2 -19.33 6.92 -8.90
CA SER A 2 -20.78 6.93 -9.13
C SER A 2 -21.10 7.77 -10.38
N SER A 3 -21.93 7.23 -11.28
CA SER A 3 -22.40 7.92 -12.48
C SER A 3 -23.59 8.86 -12.20
N ALA A 4 -24.34 8.63 -11.12
CA ALA A 4 -25.53 9.42 -10.78
C ALA A 4 -25.18 10.78 -10.13
N VAL A 5 -24.17 10.81 -9.25
CA VAL A 5 -23.66 12.04 -8.64
C VAL A 5 -22.70 12.78 -9.57
N GLY A 6 -22.03 12.04 -10.46
CA GLY A 6 -21.07 12.61 -11.42
C GLY A 6 -19.73 13.03 -10.80
N PRO A 7 -18.83 13.65 -11.58
CA PRO A 7 -17.50 14.06 -11.13
C PRO A 7 -17.57 15.39 -10.37
N ILE A 8 -18.19 15.38 -9.20
CA ILE A 8 -18.25 16.53 -8.30
C ILE A 8 -17.56 16.18 -6.97
N TYR A 9 -16.81 17.14 -6.42
CA TYR A 9 -16.25 17.01 -5.10
C TYR A 9 -17.24 17.55 -4.07
N ILE A 10 -17.65 16.70 -3.13
CA ILE A 10 -18.57 17.07 -2.05
C ILE A 10 -17.75 17.09 -0.76
N SER A 11 -17.54 18.29 -0.20
CA SER A 11 -16.80 18.50 1.04
C SER A 11 -17.67 18.28 2.29
N ASP A 12 -18.93 18.71 2.26
CA ASP A 12 -19.93 18.45 3.31
C ASP A 12 -21.29 18.12 2.69
N ILE A 13 -21.82 16.95 3.04
CA ILE A 13 -23.12 16.44 2.58
C ILE A 13 -24.25 17.36 3.05
N ARG A 14 -24.13 17.99 4.23
CA ARG A 14 -25.18 18.86 4.80
C ARG A 14 -25.33 20.20 4.07
N SER A 15 -24.33 20.60 3.28
CA SER A 15 -24.39 21.80 2.45
C SER A 15 -25.22 21.61 1.17
N GLN A 16 -25.56 20.36 0.82
CA GLN A 16 -26.26 20.03 -0.42
C GLN A 16 -27.78 20.13 -0.26
N SER A 17 -28.49 20.25 -1.38
CA SER A 17 -29.96 20.23 -1.36
C SER A 17 -30.47 18.89 -0.80
N PRO A 18 -31.65 18.84 -0.16
CA PRO A 18 -32.20 17.58 0.37
C PRO A 18 -32.35 16.48 -0.69
N GLN A 19 -32.61 16.88 -1.94
CA GLN A 19 -32.70 15.96 -3.07
C GLN A 19 -31.34 15.34 -3.41
N MET A 20 -30.28 16.17 -3.46
CA MET A 20 -28.92 15.70 -3.71
C MET A 20 -28.41 14.80 -2.57
N GLN A 21 -28.70 15.15 -1.31
CA GLN A 21 -28.38 14.29 -0.15
C GLN A 21 -29.02 12.90 -0.28
N LYS A 22 -30.30 12.85 -0.64
CA LYS A 22 -31.02 11.59 -0.85
C LYS A 22 -30.45 10.74 -1.99
N GLU A 23 -29.99 11.39 -3.07
CA GLU A 23 -29.33 10.70 -4.18
C GLU A 23 -27.97 10.13 -3.76
N ILE A 24 -27.18 10.89 -2.99
CA ILE A 24 -25.93 10.41 -2.40
C ILE A 24 -26.19 9.18 -1.51
N ASP A 25 -27.14 9.27 -0.58
CA ASP A 25 -27.46 8.17 0.34
C ASP A 25 -27.87 6.91 -0.43
N ARG A 26 -28.69 7.07 -1.49
CA ARG A 26 -29.11 5.96 -2.34
C ARG A 26 -27.92 5.30 -3.03
N GLU A 27 -26.98 6.08 -3.56
CA GLU A 27 -25.79 5.57 -4.24
C GLU A 27 -24.86 4.84 -3.26
N VAL A 28 -24.67 5.38 -2.06
CA VAL A 28 -23.85 4.72 -1.02
C VAL A 28 -24.45 3.37 -0.65
N VAL A 29 -25.75 3.31 -0.40
CA VAL A 29 -26.43 2.05 -0.06
C VAL A 29 -26.34 1.05 -1.21
N THR A 30 -26.55 1.50 -2.45
CA THR A 30 -26.47 0.64 -3.64
C THR A 30 -25.05 0.09 -3.80
N LEU A 31 -24.03 0.94 -3.68
CA LEU A 31 -22.63 0.55 -3.75
C LEU A 31 -22.27 -0.52 -2.71
N LEU A 32 -22.70 -0.34 -1.46
CA LEU A 32 -22.43 -1.28 -0.37
C LEU A 32 -23.14 -2.62 -0.61
N LYS A 33 -24.42 -2.59 -0.99
CA LYS A 33 -25.19 -3.80 -1.29
C LYS A 33 -24.61 -4.56 -2.49
N ASP A 34 -24.21 -3.85 -3.53
CA ASP A 34 -23.61 -4.48 -4.72
C ASP A 34 -22.25 -5.08 -4.38
N ALA A 35 -21.43 -4.40 -3.58
CA ALA A 35 -20.16 -4.93 -3.11
C ALA A 35 -20.36 -6.19 -2.26
N GLU A 36 -21.30 -6.16 -1.32
CA GLU A 36 -21.67 -7.32 -0.51
C GLU A 36 -22.14 -8.48 -1.39
N ALA A 37 -23.05 -8.23 -2.34
CA ALA A 37 -23.58 -9.25 -3.23
C ALA A 37 -22.49 -9.89 -4.11
N ARG A 38 -21.56 -9.08 -4.64
CA ARG A 38 -20.41 -9.57 -5.41
C ARG A 38 -19.52 -10.47 -4.55
N VAL A 39 -19.17 -10.03 -3.34
CA VAL A 39 -18.32 -10.80 -2.43
C VAL A 39 -19.03 -12.06 -1.97
N ARG A 40 -20.32 -12.01 -1.62
CA ARG A 40 -21.12 -13.18 -1.27
C ARG A 40 -21.12 -14.21 -2.40
N THR A 41 -21.34 -13.77 -3.64
CA THR A 41 -21.33 -14.65 -4.82
C THR A 41 -19.94 -15.26 -5.04
N LEU A 42 -18.88 -14.48 -4.86
CA LEU A 42 -17.50 -14.96 -4.97
C LEU A 42 -17.18 -16.02 -3.91
N LEU A 43 -17.54 -15.75 -2.65
CA LEU A 43 -17.35 -16.67 -1.53
C LEU A 43 -18.18 -17.95 -1.72
N GLN A 44 -19.44 -17.84 -2.17
CA GLN A 44 -20.30 -18.98 -2.49
C GLN A 44 -19.72 -19.86 -3.62
N ARG A 45 -19.12 -19.25 -4.65
CA ARG A 45 -18.43 -19.98 -5.72
C ARG A 45 -17.17 -20.69 -5.21
N ARG A 46 -16.51 -20.15 -4.18
CA ARG A 46 -15.24 -20.63 -3.61
C ARG A 46 -15.40 -21.24 -2.21
N VAL A 47 -16.57 -21.79 -1.87
CA VAL A 47 -16.84 -22.36 -0.54
C VAL A 47 -15.84 -23.44 -0.15
N LYS A 48 -15.44 -24.31 -1.09
CA LYS A 48 -14.47 -25.38 -0.81
C LYS A 48 -13.11 -24.84 -0.35
N GLU A 49 -12.63 -23.78 -1.00
CA GLU A 49 -11.39 -23.09 -0.67
C GLU A 49 -11.52 -22.37 0.68
N LEU A 50 -12.67 -21.74 0.94
CA LEU A 50 -12.98 -21.09 2.22
C LEU A 50 -12.97 -22.09 3.38
N ASP A 51 -13.63 -23.24 3.22
CA ASP A 51 -13.69 -24.30 4.24
C ASP A 51 -12.31 -24.90 4.53
N GLN A 52 -11.47 -25.05 3.50
CA GLN A 52 -10.08 -25.51 3.66
C GLN A 52 -9.25 -24.52 4.47
N LEU A 53 -9.34 -23.22 4.16
CA LEU A 53 -8.64 -22.18 4.93
C LEU A 53 -9.15 -22.09 6.36
N ALA A 54 -10.46 -22.18 6.57
CA ALA A 54 -11.06 -22.15 7.90
C ALA A 54 -10.55 -23.32 8.76
N LYS A 55 -10.52 -24.55 8.22
CA LYS A 55 -9.95 -25.72 8.91
C LYS A 55 -8.47 -25.53 9.24
N ALA A 56 -7.68 -25.04 8.28
CA ALA A 56 -6.26 -24.79 8.49
C ALA A 56 -5.99 -23.73 9.57
N LEU A 57 -6.85 -22.69 9.68
CA LEU A 57 -6.76 -21.68 10.74
C LEU A 57 -7.15 -22.24 12.11
N VAL A 58 -8.14 -23.13 12.19
CA VAL A 58 -8.50 -23.82 13.43
C VAL A 58 -7.35 -24.69 13.95
N GLU A 59 -6.57 -25.30 13.05
CA GLU A 59 -5.45 -26.16 13.42
C GLU A 59 -4.16 -25.39 13.78
N ARG A 60 -3.90 -24.24 13.14
CA ARG A 60 -2.58 -23.58 13.18
C ARG A 60 -2.59 -22.15 13.71
N GLU A 61 -3.76 -21.62 14.08
CA GLU A 61 -4.03 -20.25 14.55
C GLU A 61 -3.72 -19.12 13.55
N THR A 62 -2.59 -19.23 12.83
CA THR A 62 -2.10 -18.26 11.86
C THR A 62 -1.61 -18.96 10.58
N LEU A 63 -1.79 -18.29 9.44
CA LEU A 63 -1.30 -18.75 8.14
C LEU A 63 -0.57 -17.60 7.44
N ASN A 64 0.62 -17.87 6.94
CA ASN A 64 1.39 -16.93 6.12
C ASN A 64 0.93 -16.96 4.66
N GLN A 65 1.23 -15.89 3.90
CA GLN A 65 0.81 -15.75 2.50
C GLN A 65 1.21 -16.96 1.63
N VAL A 66 2.42 -17.49 1.82
CA VAL A 66 2.93 -18.67 1.11
C VAL A 66 2.07 -19.90 1.43
N GLN A 67 1.75 -20.13 2.70
CA GLN A 67 0.93 -21.26 3.14
C GLN A 67 -0.49 -21.17 2.58
N ILE A 68 -1.09 -19.98 2.56
CA ILE A 68 -2.41 -19.73 1.97
C ILE A 68 -2.40 -20.05 0.47
N LYS A 69 -1.41 -19.54 -0.27
CA LYS A 69 -1.28 -19.79 -1.72
C LYS A 69 -1.10 -21.28 -2.03
N THR A 70 -0.27 -21.97 -1.24
CA THR A 70 -0.06 -23.42 -1.38
C THR A 70 -1.32 -24.21 -1.06
N LEU A 71 -2.06 -23.87 0.00
CA LEU A 71 -3.33 -24.53 0.36
C LEU A 71 -4.39 -24.37 -0.72
N LEU A 72 -4.45 -23.20 -1.37
CA LEU A 72 -5.38 -22.90 -2.45
C LEU A 72 -4.91 -23.42 -3.82
N GLY A 73 -3.74 -24.05 -3.92
CA GLY A 73 -3.16 -24.50 -5.19
C GLY A 73 -2.86 -23.36 -6.17
N LEU A 74 -2.76 -22.12 -5.68
CA LEU A 74 -2.44 -20.95 -6.49
C LEU A 74 -0.95 -20.98 -6.80
N LYS A 75 -0.61 -21.02 -8.10
CA LYS A 75 0.77 -20.97 -8.57
C LYS A 75 1.44 -19.73 -8.00
N GLN A 76 2.56 -19.90 -7.32
CA GLN A 76 3.39 -18.78 -6.92
C GLN A 76 3.87 -18.09 -8.20
N GLU A 77 3.42 -16.86 -8.42
CA GLU A 77 4.17 -15.94 -9.26
C GLU A 77 5.47 -15.65 -8.52
N GLU A 78 6.50 -16.44 -8.82
CA GLU A 78 7.89 -16.04 -8.66
C GLU A 78 8.02 -14.69 -9.36
N ALA A 79 8.14 -13.62 -8.60
CA ALA A 79 8.38 -12.29 -9.17
C ALA A 79 9.65 -12.37 -10.04
N PRO A 80 9.63 -11.89 -11.29
CA PRO A 80 10.87 -11.71 -12.05
C PRO A 80 11.62 -10.52 -11.43
N GLY A 81 12.51 -10.79 -10.46
CA GLY A 81 13.22 -9.70 -9.79
C GLY A 81 14.02 -10.10 -8.56
N GLY A 82 14.69 -11.26 -8.57
CA GLY A 82 15.83 -11.46 -7.68
C GLY A 82 17.00 -10.63 -8.17
N ILE A 83 17.16 -9.40 -7.65
CA ILE A 83 18.47 -8.76 -7.69
C ILE A 83 19.33 -9.61 -6.77
N LYS A 84 20.21 -10.43 -7.37
CA LYS A 84 21.40 -10.89 -6.67
C LYS A 84 22.20 -9.62 -6.42
N GLU A 85 22.12 -9.06 -5.22
CA GLU A 85 23.17 -8.18 -4.74
C GLU A 85 24.43 -9.05 -4.64
N ASP A 86 25.16 -9.15 -5.76
CA ASP A 86 26.60 -9.33 -5.73
C ASP A 86 27.18 -8.05 -5.12
N LEU A 87 26.97 -7.85 -3.81
CA LEU A 87 27.75 -6.90 -3.05
C LEU A 87 29.12 -7.56 -2.85
N PRO A 88 30.20 -7.09 -3.51
CA PRO A 88 31.53 -7.52 -3.13
C PRO A 88 31.73 -7.14 -1.65
N ALA A 89 32.25 -8.10 -0.88
CA ALA A 89 32.60 -7.90 0.52
C ALA A 89 33.40 -6.60 0.69
N PRO A 90 33.13 -5.79 1.73
CA PRO A 90 33.88 -4.56 1.94
C PRO A 90 35.37 -4.90 2.08
N PRO A 91 36.26 -4.35 1.22
CA PRO A 91 37.68 -4.50 1.45
C PRO A 91 38.00 -3.78 2.75
N GLY A 92 38.49 -4.53 3.73
CA GLY A 92 39.21 -3.95 4.84
C GLY A 92 40.45 -3.26 4.26
N ASP A 93 40.47 -1.95 4.34
CA ASP A 93 41.70 -1.18 4.16
C ASP A 93 41.89 -0.29 5.38
N ASN A 94 42.99 -0.59 6.05
CA ASN A 94 43.41 0.00 7.31
C ASN A 94 44.78 0.59 7.00
N GLY A 95 44.86 1.92 6.89
CA GLY A 95 46.13 2.63 6.92
C GLY A 95 46.34 3.65 5.80
N SER A 96 46.42 4.92 6.21
CA SER A 96 47.33 5.95 5.69
C SER A 96 47.22 6.28 4.20
N SER A 97 46.95 7.52 3.83
CA SER A 97 47.99 8.55 3.87
C SER A 97 47.40 9.94 3.72
N GLU A 98 48.08 10.86 4.38
CA GLU A 98 47.93 12.31 4.35
C GLU A 98 48.15 12.91 2.95
N ASP A 99 47.87 14.21 2.89
CA ASP A 99 48.36 15.20 1.93
C ASP A 99 47.63 15.37 0.60
N GLN A 100 46.90 16.51 0.51
CA GLN A 100 47.42 17.79 0.02
C GLN A 100 46.48 18.55 -0.94
N LEU A 101 46.51 19.88 -0.78
CA LEU A 101 46.11 20.96 -1.72
C LEU A 101 44.60 21.29 -1.72
N GLY A 102 44.13 22.53 -1.55
CA GLY A 102 44.79 23.84 -1.60
C GLY A 102 43.94 24.79 -2.47
N ALA A 103 43.62 25.97 -1.92
CA ALA A 103 43.01 27.16 -2.57
C ALA A 103 41.55 26.99 -3.06
N ALA A 104 40.66 27.98 -3.08
CA ALA A 104 40.48 29.35 -2.60
C ALA A 104 38.92 29.52 -2.60
N GLU A 105 38.25 30.29 -1.76
CA GLU A 105 38.11 31.75 -1.80
C GLU A 105 37.34 32.20 -0.53
N LYS A 106 37.75 33.35 0.01
CA LYS A 106 36.97 34.23 0.89
C LYS A 106 36.40 35.37 0.00
N PRO A 107 35.55 36.29 0.48
CA PRO A 107 34.68 36.34 1.67
C PRO A 107 33.25 36.86 1.34
N GLU A 108 32.29 36.84 2.28
CA GLU A 108 31.31 37.95 2.39
C GLU A 108 30.65 37.99 3.77
N GLU A 109 30.31 39.20 4.18
CA GLU A 109 29.96 39.70 5.52
C GLU A 109 28.60 39.24 6.06
N ALA A 110 28.56 38.97 7.37
CA ALA A 110 27.44 39.37 8.22
C ALA A 110 27.89 39.44 9.69
N LYS A 111 28.52 40.57 10.06
CA LYS A 111 28.45 41.09 11.43
C LYS A 111 27.54 42.31 11.36
N GLN A 112 26.48 42.35 12.16
CA GLN A 112 26.24 43.38 13.19
C GLN A 112 24.78 43.40 13.70
N ALA A 113 24.68 43.85 14.97
CA ALA A 113 23.53 44.18 15.81
C ALA A 113 22.81 42.96 16.45
N SER A 114 22.78 42.72 17.77
CA SER A 114 22.98 43.55 18.98
C SER A 114 22.18 44.85 18.99
N LEU A 115 20.91 44.77 19.43
CA LEU A 115 20.45 45.26 20.75
C LEU A 115 19.08 44.67 21.07
#